data_AF-A0A915NK65-F1
#
_entry.id   AF-A0A915NK65-F1
#
_cell.length_a   1.000
_cell.length_b   1.000
_cell.length_c   1.000
_cell.angle_alpha   90.00
_cell.angle_beta   90.00
_cell.angle_gamma   90.00
#
_symmetry.space_group_name_H-M   'P 1'
#
loop_
_entity.id
_entity.type
_entity.pdbx_description
1 polymer ?
#
loop_
_entity_poly.entity_id
_entity_poly.type
_entity_poly.pdbx_seq_one_letter_code
_entity_poly.pdbx_strand_id
1 'polypeptide(L)'
;MYRNAPSLRGVMLLHFSPHTILLIRTLISLSLGCALLYIILLLVSGWPVESDQLKPFECSERAAIQGIHGALYQLDTIAAVSIGLAWISSPQWLLNRQVSLTLDASHELCGRLMGLFFVCSHVISAHAMQIRSHSDLAIAAETRAVLCIFILSAQIWSQIAYTKDWSGKHWIGISLFSTWTVIAVMYRLYLWTFMKSPLYQTQDRDLREVPKKPSDVPSLEEVSQQIDGT
;
A
#
# COMPACT_ATOMS: atom_id res chain seq x y z
N MET A 1 -33.18 -27.01 -27.79
CA MET A 1 -34.13 -26.58 -26.75
C MET A 1 -33.41 -25.61 -25.80
N TYR A 2 -33.31 -24.34 -26.19
CA TYR A 2 -32.76 -23.29 -25.32
C TYR A 2 -33.93 -22.65 -24.58
N ARG A 3 -34.06 -22.96 -23.28
CA ARG A 3 -35.02 -22.31 -22.39
C ARG A 3 -34.59 -20.85 -22.19
N ASN A 4 -35.57 -19.97 -22.40
CA ASN A 4 -35.59 -18.56 -22.06
C ASN A 4 -34.78 -18.24 -20.78
N ALA A 5 -33.64 -17.57 -20.95
CA ALA A 5 -33.03 -16.82 -19.87
C ALA A 5 -33.86 -15.54 -19.65
N PRO A 6 -34.35 -15.27 -18.42
CA PRO A 6 -35.05 -14.03 -18.16
C PRO A 6 -34.12 -12.85 -18.40
N SER A 7 -34.61 -11.86 -19.16
CA SER A 7 -33.88 -10.62 -19.43
C SER A 7 -33.52 -9.93 -18.11
N LEU A 8 -32.24 -9.88 -17.78
CA LEU A 8 -31.62 -9.08 -16.72
C LEU A 8 -31.68 -7.56 -17.06
N ARG A 9 -32.83 -7.08 -17.51
CA ARG A 9 -33.20 -5.65 -17.59
C ARG A 9 -33.94 -5.19 -16.34
N GLY A 10 -33.88 -5.95 -15.25
CA GLY A 10 -34.09 -5.42 -13.91
C GLY A 10 -32.80 -4.75 -13.46
N VAL A 11 -32.51 -3.56 -13.99
CA VAL A 11 -31.57 -2.66 -13.32
C VAL A 11 -32.13 -2.50 -11.93
N MET A 12 -31.49 -3.13 -10.95
CA MET A 12 -31.71 -2.88 -9.54
C MET A 12 -31.27 -1.44 -9.32
N LEU A 13 -32.15 -0.50 -9.67
CA LEU A 13 -32.17 0.84 -9.11
C LEU A 13 -32.33 0.59 -7.63
N LEU A 14 -31.21 0.45 -6.93
CA LEU A 14 -31.15 0.55 -5.48
C LEU A 14 -31.80 1.90 -5.19
N HIS A 15 -33.08 1.84 -4.82
CA HIS A 15 -33.85 2.99 -4.41
C HIS A 15 -33.31 3.36 -3.04
N PHE A 16 -32.12 3.96 -3.05
CA PHE A 16 -31.51 4.46 -1.85
C PHE A 16 -32.45 5.53 -1.31
N SER A 17 -32.84 5.36 -0.05
CA SER A 17 -33.56 6.40 0.66
C SER A 17 -32.79 7.73 0.51
N PRO A 18 -33.48 8.88 0.38
CA PRO A 18 -32.82 10.18 0.36
C PRO A 18 -31.84 10.35 1.54
N HIS A 19 -32.13 9.72 2.67
CA HIS A 19 -31.22 9.66 3.83
C HIS A 19 -29.94 8.87 3.55
N THR A 20 -30.01 7.74 2.83
CA THR A 20 -28.84 6.95 2.45
C THR A 20 -27.97 7.70 1.44
N ILE A 21 -28.58 8.39 0.47
CA ILE A 21 -27.83 9.22 -0.50
C ILE A 21 -27.12 10.37 0.20
N LEU A 22 -27.81 11.04 1.14
CA LEU A 22 -27.22 12.11 1.95
C LEU A 22 -26.06 11.57 2.79
N LEU A 23 -26.24 10.43 3.46
CA LEU A 23 -25.19 9.78 4.25
C LEU A 23 -23.95 9.47 3.40
N ILE A 24 -24.13 8.86 2.22
CA ILE A 24 -23.03 8.54 1.31
C ILE A 24 -22.29 9.81 0.88
N ARG A 25 -23.01 10.89 0.52
CA ARG A 25 -22.38 12.17 0.17
C ARG A 25 -21.59 12.76 1.32
N THR A 26 -22.14 12.76 2.52
CA THR A 26 -21.46 13.25 3.72
C THR A 26 -20.20 12.44 4.02
N LEU A 27 -20.26 11.10 3.91
CA LEU A 27 -19.11 10.22 4.11
C LEU A 27 -18.02 10.45 3.05
N ILE A 28 -18.39 10.64 1.78
CA ILE A 28 -17.44 10.96 0.70
C ILE A 28 -16.77 12.32 0.96
N SER A 29 -17.55 13.36 1.25
CA SER A 29 -17.01 14.70 1.53
C SER A 29 -16.10 14.71 2.77
N LEU A 30 -16.49 13.99 3.82
CA LEU A 30 -15.66 13.83 5.02
C LEU A 30 -14.36 13.10 4.70
N SER A 31 -14.43 12.01 3.93
CA SER A 31 -13.23 11.25 3.53
C SER A 31 -12.28 12.09 2.68
N LEU A 32 -12.81 12.86 1.72
CA LEU A 32 -12.01 13.79 0.92
C LEU A 32 -11.40 14.90 1.77
N GLY A 33 -12.16 15.45 2.73
CA GLY A 33 -11.68 16.45 3.68
C GLY A 33 -10.57 15.91 4.58
N CYS A 34 -10.72 14.70 5.12
CA CYS A 34 -9.68 14.00 5.89
C CYS A 34 -8.43 13.74 5.05
N ALA A 35 -8.58 13.32 3.79
CA ALA A 35 -7.46 13.09 2.89
C ALA A 35 -6.71 14.40 2.57
N LEU A 36 -7.43 15.49 2.29
CA LEU A 36 -6.85 16.81 2.05
C LEU A 36 -6.15 17.36 3.30
N LEU A 37 -6.81 17.27 4.46
CA LEU A 37 -6.23 17.66 5.74
C LEU A 37 -4.96 16.85 6.02
N TYR A 38 -4.99 15.55 5.78
CA TYR A 38 -3.84 14.68 5.94
C TYR A 38 -2.71 15.11 5.01
N ILE A 39 -2.96 15.35 3.72
CA ILE A 39 -1.95 15.89 2.78
C ILE A 39 -1.38 17.23 3.27
N ILE A 40 -2.23 18.15 3.74
CA ILE A 40 -1.79 19.45 4.28
C ILE A 40 -0.92 19.25 5.52
N LEU A 41 -1.34 18.40 6.45
CA LEU A 41 -0.56 18.06 7.64
C LEU A 41 0.78 17.43 7.24
N LEU A 42 0.81 16.56 6.24
CA LEU A 42 2.05 15.97 5.72
C LEU A 42 2.99 17.01 5.08
N LEU A 43 2.44 18.04 4.44
CA LEU A 43 3.23 19.13 3.86
C LEU A 43 3.73 20.11 4.93
N VAL A 44 2.93 20.39 5.96
CA VAL A 44 3.23 21.37 7.02
C VAL A 44 4.17 20.81 8.09
N SER A 45 3.99 19.55 8.49
CA SER A 45 4.74 18.97 9.62
C SER A 45 6.21 18.74 9.30
N GLY A 46 6.57 18.74 8.01
CA GLY A 46 7.81 18.13 7.57
C GLY A 46 7.81 16.64 7.90
N TRP A 47 8.76 15.90 7.32
CA TRP A 47 8.90 14.47 7.56
C TRP A 47 10.09 14.21 8.46
N PRO A 48 9.95 14.29 9.80
CA PRO A 48 10.92 13.68 10.68
C PRO A 48 10.71 12.17 10.58
N VAL A 49 11.34 11.54 9.60
CA VAL A 49 11.73 10.14 9.77
C VAL A 49 12.66 10.17 10.97
N GLU A 50 12.25 9.52 12.05
CA GLU A 50 12.93 9.47 13.35
C GLU A 50 14.40 9.11 13.16
N SER A 51 15.18 10.16 12.94
CA SER A 51 16.62 10.17 12.80
C SER A 51 17.12 11.11 13.89
N ASP A 52 16.72 10.80 15.12
CA ASP A 52 17.13 11.47 16.36
C ASP A 52 18.65 11.33 16.66
N GLN A 53 19.47 11.18 15.62
CA GLN A 53 20.93 11.12 15.68
C GLN A 53 21.62 11.95 14.57
N LEU A 54 20.89 12.48 13.57
CA LEU A 54 21.51 13.27 12.49
C LEU A 54 21.41 14.77 12.79
N LYS A 55 22.57 15.39 12.99
CA LYS A 55 22.73 16.79 13.42
C LYS A 55 21.90 17.79 12.60
N PRO A 56 21.41 18.89 13.21
CA PRO A 56 20.31 19.69 12.66
C PRO A 56 20.69 20.64 11.52
N PHE A 57 21.89 20.56 10.93
CA PHE A 57 22.45 21.69 10.18
C PHE A 57 22.98 21.41 8.77
N GLU A 58 22.73 20.25 8.17
CA GLU A 58 23.19 20.00 6.80
C GLU A 58 22.06 19.74 5.79
N CYS A 59 21.84 20.78 4.98
CA CYS A 59 21.36 20.77 3.60
C CYS A 59 19.83 20.65 3.39
N SER A 60 19.24 21.74 2.89
CA SER A 60 17.87 21.83 2.37
C SER A 60 17.52 20.74 1.34
N GLU A 61 18.52 20.25 0.60
CA GLU A 61 18.38 19.14 -0.35
C GLU A 61 18.17 17.80 0.37
N ARG A 62 18.81 17.58 1.52
CA ARG A 62 18.70 16.34 2.32
C ARG A 62 17.33 16.23 3.00
N ALA A 63 16.77 17.36 3.47
CA ALA A 63 15.40 17.44 3.98
C ALA A 63 14.35 17.19 2.89
N ALA A 64 14.56 17.72 1.67
CA ALA A 64 13.66 17.47 0.54
C ALA A 64 13.68 16.00 0.10
N ILE A 65 14.86 15.37 0.08
CA ILE A 65 15.06 13.95 -0.21
C ILE A 65 14.33 13.08 0.83
N GLN A 66 14.49 13.36 2.13
CA GLN A 66 13.76 12.67 3.20
C GLN A 66 12.24 12.86 3.08
N GLY A 67 11.78 14.05 2.71
CA GLY A 67 10.36 14.34 2.49
C GLY A 67 9.75 13.55 1.32
N ILE A 68 10.47 13.46 0.19
CA ILE A 68 10.01 12.69 -0.98
C ILE A 68 9.94 11.19 -0.64
N HIS A 69 10.96 10.67 0.04
CA HIS A 69 11.00 9.29 0.50
C HIS A 69 9.81 8.96 1.40
N GLY A 70 9.57 9.78 2.44
CA GLY A 70 8.45 9.62 3.35
C GLY A 70 7.10 9.66 2.63
N ALA A 71 6.91 10.66 1.75
CA ALA A 71 5.66 10.82 1.00
C ALA A 71 5.34 9.62 0.12
N LEU A 72 6.31 9.13 -0.65
CA LEU A 72 6.13 7.94 -1.51
C LEU A 72 5.79 6.70 -0.67
N TYR A 73 6.47 6.50 0.46
CA TYR A 73 6.23 5.37 1.35
C TYR A 73 4.83 5.40 1.99
N GLN A 74 4.35 6.56 2.46
CA GLN A 74 2.99 6.62 3.03
C GLN A 74 1.91 6.53 1.96
N LEU A 75 2.10 7.10 0.77
CA LEU A 75 1.15 6.92 -0.33
C LEU A 75 1.01 5.45 -0.69
N ASP A 76 2.13 4.73 -0.79
CA ASP A 76 2.16 3.28 -1.00
C ASP A 76 1.48 2.51 0.17
N THR A 77 1.72 2.92 1.41
CA THR A 77 1.08 2.34 2.61
C THR A 77 -0.44 2.54 2.59
N ILE A 78 -0.90 3.76 2.34
CA ILE A 78 -2.33 4.08 2.30
C ILE A 78 -3.00 3.32 1.17
N ALA A 79 -2.36 3.24 0.00
CA ALA A 79 -2.86 2.45 -1.12
C ALA A 79 -3.00 0.97 -0.72
N ALA A 80 -1.96 0.35 -0.17
CA ALA A 80 -1.98 -1.06 0.24
C ALA A 80 -3.06 -1.37 1.28
N VAL A 81 -3.14 -0.57 2.35
CA VAL A 81 -4.12 -0.78 3.42
C VAL A 81 -5.53 -0.51 2.91
N SER A 82 -5.76 0.59 2.18
CA SER A 82 -7.10 0.95 1.72
C SER A 82 -7.63 -0.02 0.68
N ILE A 83 -6.81 -0.40 -0.31
CA ILE A 83 -7.16 -1.39 -1.33
C ILE A 83 -7.34 -2.76 -0.67
N GLY A 84 -6.43 -3.14 0.24
CA GLY A 84 -6.49 -4.40 0.98
C GLY A 84 -7.77 -4.56 1.79
N LEU A 85 -8.12 -3.56 2.60
CA LEU A 85 -9.35 -3.56 3.39
C LEU A 85 -10.61 -3.55 2.51
N ALA A 86 -10.60 -2.87 1.37
CA ALA A 86 -11.71 -2.91 0.43
C ALA A 86 -11.94 -4.33 -0.14
N TRP A 87 -10.86 -5.03 -0.48
CA TRP A 87 -10.89 -6.42 -0.95
C TRP A 87 -11.27 -7.43 0.14
N ILE A 88 -10.86 -7.23 1.39
CA ILE A 88 -11.27 -8.07 2.53
C ILE A 88 -12.75 -7.89 2.84
N SER A 89 -13.22 -6.64 2.92
CA SER A 89 -14.58 -6.32 3.35
C SER A 89 -15.64 -6.55 2.29
N SER A 90 -15.36 -6.20 1.03
CA SER A 90 -16.37 -6.14 -0.04
C SER A 90 -15.84 -6.67 -1.39
N PRO A 91 -15.27 -7.89 -1.45
CA PRO A 91 -14.71 -8.46 -2.68
C PRO A 91 -15.76 -8.62 -3.79
N GLN A 92 -16.96 -9.12 -3.47
CA GLN A 92 -18.03 -9.32 -4.46
C GLN A 92 -18.48 -7.99 -5.08
N TRP A 93 -18.55 -6.91 -4.30
CA TRP A 93 -18.92 -5.60 -4.82
C TRP A 93 -17.87 -5.08 -5.80
N LEU A 94 -16.58 -5.24 -5.48
CA LEU A 94 -15.49 -4.87 -6.37
C LEU A 94 -15.50 -5.70 -7.65
N LEU A 95 -15.70 -7.02 -7.53
CA LEU A 95 -15.69 -7.95 -8.65
C LEU A 95 -16.92 -7.76 -9.56
N ASN A 96 -18.13 -7.64 -9.03
CA ASN A 96 -19.35 -7.45 -9.81
C ASN A 96 -19.37 -6.13 -10.62
N ARG A 97 -18.54 -5.15 -10.24
CA ARG A 97 -18.36 -3.95 -11.05
C ARG A 97 -17.41 -4.18 -12.22
N GLN A 98 -16.53 -5.17 -12.13
CA GLN A 98 -15.48 -5.44 -13.10
C GLN A 98 -15.86 -6.57 -14.06
N VAL A 99 -16.41 -7.69 -13.59
CA VAL A 99 -16.82 -8.84 -14.42
C VAL A 99 -18.34 -8.88 -14.63
N SER A 100 -18.77 -9.46 -15.75
CA SER A 100 -20.17 -9.74 -16.10
C SER A 100 -20.59 -11.19 -15.81
N LEU A 101 -19.68 -12.01 -15.29
CA LEU A 101 -19.92 -13.41 -14.94
C LEU A 101 -20.55 -13.55 -13.55
N THR A 102 -21.25 -14.65 -13.34
CA THR A 102 -21.73 -15.05 -12.02
C THR A 102 -20.56 -15.43 -11.13
N LEU A 103 -20.35 -14.67 -10.06
CA LEU A 103 -19.33 -14.95 -9.06
C LEU A 103 -19.81 -16.03 -8.09
N ASP A 104 -18.91 -16.94 -7.74
CA ASP A 104 -19.12 -17.95 -6.71
C ASP A 104 -18.27 -17.68 -5.45
N ALA A 105 -18.38 -18.56 -4.46
CA ALA A 105 -17.63 -18.47 -3.21
C ALA A 105 -16.10 -18.54 -3.39
N SER A 106 -15.60 -19.17 -4.46
CA SER A 106 -14.16 -19.25 -4.72
C SER A 106 -13.60 -17.90 -5.16
N HIS A 107 -14.35 -17.15 -5.97
CA HIS A 107 -13.99 -15.79 -6.36
C HIS A 107 -13.97 -14.84 -5.17
N GLU A 108 -14.95 -14.99 -4.27
CA GLU A 108 -15.00 -14.23 -3.03
C GLU A 108 -13.79 -14.52 -2.13
N LEU A 109 -13.48 -15.80 -1.90
CA LEU A 109 -12.31 -16.21 -1.12
C LEU A 109 -11.02 -15.65 -1.72
N CYS A 110 -10.84 -15.78 -3.03
CA CYS A 110 -9.68 -15.26 -3.74
C CYS A 110 -9.55 -13.73 -3.60
N GLY A 111 -10.67 -13.00 -3.72
CA GLY A 111 -10.70 -11.55 -3.48
C GLY A 111 -10.28 -11.17 -2.06
N ARG A 112 -10.76 -11.90 -1.04
CA ARG A 112 -10.35 -11.65 0.36
C ARG A 112 -8.88 -11.96 0.60
N LEU A 113 -8.37 -13.06 0.03
CA LEU A 113 -6.95 -13.43 0.13
C LEU A 113 -6.06 -12.39 -0.54
N MET A 114 -6.44 -11.88 -1.72
CA MET A 114 -5.75 -10.76 -2.36
C MET A 114 -5.71 -9.53 -1.44
N GLY A 115 -6.84 -9.18 -0.81
CA GLY A 115 -6.90 -8.09 0.16
C GLY A 115 -5.99 -8.31 1.38
N LEU A 116 -5.96 -9.53 1.92
CA LEU A 116 -5.06 -9.92 3.01
C LEU A 116 -3.59 -9.76 2.61
N PHE A 117 -3.20 -10.22 1.43
CA PHE A 117 -1.83 -10.07 0.94
C PHE A 117 -1.41 -8.60 0.84
N PHE A 118 -2.30 -7.70 0.43
CA PHE A 118 -1.98 -6.26 0.44
C PHE A 118 -1.70 -5.74 1.85
N VAL A 119 -2.55 -6.06 2.82
CA VAL A 119 -2.35 -5.60 4.21
C VAL A 119 -1.10 -6.23 4.82
N CYS A 120 -0.88 -7.53 4.64
CA CYS A 120 0.33 -8.22 5.11
C CYS A 120 1.60 -7.64 4.48
N SER A 121 1.58 -7.31 3.18
CA SER A 121 2.72 -6.68 2.52
C SER A 121 3.07 -5.34 3.15
N HIS A 122 2.08 -4.57 3.61
CA HIS A 122 2.31 -3.35 4.37
C HIS A 122 2.92 -3.62 5.75
N VAL A 123 2.38 -4.57 6.52
CA VAL A 123 2.91 -4.91 7.85
C VAL A 123 4.39 -5.33 7.75
N ILE A 124 4.74 -6.16 6.77
CA ILE A 124 6.12 -6.57 6.52
C ILE A 124 6.99 -5.37 6.14
N SER A 125 6.52 -4.49 5.24
CA SER A 125 7.25 -3.27 4.88
C SER A 125 7.42 -2.30 6.06
N ALA A 126 6.42 -2.16 6.93
CA ALA A 126 6.48 -1.33 8.12
C ALA A 126 7.46 -1.87 9.16
N HIS A 127 7.51 -3.20 9.32
CA HIS A 127 8.50 -3.82 10.17
C HIS A 127 9.92 -3.65 9.61
N ALA A 128 10.09 -3.81 8.30
CA ALA A 128 11.37 -3.56 7.62
C ALA A 128 11.84 -2.10 7.76
N MET A 129 10.92 -1.13 7.89
CA MET A 129 11.26 0.28 8.17
C MET A 129 11.77 0.51 9.61
N GLN A 130 11.32 -0.29 10.57
CA GLN A 130 11.76 -0.18 11.97
C GLN A 130 13.17 -0.76 12.15
N ILE A 131 13.52 -1.76 11.36
CA ILE A 131 14.87 -2.31 11.31
C ILE A 131 15.69 -1.32 10.48
N ARG A 132 16.52 -0.51 11.15
CA ARG A 132 17.31 0.61 10.60
C ARG A 132 18.33 0.23 9.49
N SER A 133 18.19 -0.92 8.85
CA SER A 133 19.02 -1.33 7.72
C SER A 133 18.44 -0.86 6.39
N HIS A 134 19.22 -0.08 5.65
CA HIS A 134 18.86 0.35 4.31
C HIS A 134 18.68 -0.82 3.32
N SER A 135 19.30 -1.99 3.57
CA SER A 135 19.05 -3.21 2.80
C SER A 135 17.59 -3.66 2.89
N ASP A 136 17.02 -3.57 4.08
CA ASP A 136 15.70 -4.10 4.37
C ASP A 136 14.62 -3.18 3.78
N LEU A 137 14.89 -1.88 3.80
CA LEU A 137 14.12 -0.88 3.07
C LEU A 137 14.13 -1.11 1.55
N ALA A 138 15.30 -1.42 0.97
CA ALA A 138 15.40 -1.73 -0.44
C ALA A 138 14.63 -3.01 -0.80
N ILE A 139 14.75 -4.06 0.01
CA ILE A 139 14.03 -5.33 -0.17
C ILE A 139 12.51 -5.11 -0.05
N ALA A 140 12.06 -4.29 0.91
CA ALA A 140 10.65 -3.95 1.06
C ALA A 140 10.10 -3.22 -0.18
N ALA A 141 10.85 -2.24 -0.70
CA ALA A 141 10.48 -1.52 -1.93
C ALA A 141 10.49 -2.44 -3.17
N GLU A 142 11.45 -3.36 -3.28
CA GLU A 142 11.54 -4.35 -4.35
C GLU A 142 10.36 -5.31 -4.32
N THR A 143 10.06 -5.86 -3.15
CA THR A 143 8.93 -6.76 -2.93
C THR A 143 7.63 -6.06 -3.35
N ARG A 144 7.47 -4.78 -3.00
CA ARG A 144 6.29 -3.99 -3.38
C ARG A 144 6.20 -3.79 -4.89
N ALA A 145 7.29 -3.38 -5.53
CA ALA A 145 7.34 -3.19 -6.98
C ALA A 145 7.00 -4.49 -7.73
N VAL A 146 7.54 -5.64 -7.29
CA VAL A 146 7.26 -6.96 -7.87
C VAL A 146 5.78 -7.32 -7.72
N LEU A 147 5.19 -7.12 -6.55
CA LEU A 147 3.76 -7.35 -6.33
C LEU A 147 2.89 -6.49 -7.26
N CYS A 148 3.17 -5.19 -7.36
CA CYS A 148 2.43 -4.28 -8.23
C CYS A 148 2.54 -4.69 -9.70
N ILE A 149 3.74 -5.06 -10.18
CA ILE A 149 3.95 -5.55 -11.55
C ILE A 149 3.17 -6.84 -11.80
N PHE A 150 3.21 -7.79 -10.87
CA PHE A 150 2.49 -9.06 -11.00
C PHE A 150 0.98 -8.84 -11.12
N ILE A 151 0.43 -7.98 -10.26
CA ILE A 151 -1.00 -7.65 -10.28
C ILE A 151 -1.37 -6.92 -11.58
N LEU A 152 -0.60 -5.91 -11.99
CA LEU A 152 -0.87 -5.21 -13.24
C LEU A 152 -0.81 -6.17 -14.45
N SER A 153 0.17 -7.07 -14.47
CA SER A 153 0.29 -8.10 -15.50
C SER A 153 -0.91 -9.03 -15.51
N ALA A 154 -1.38 -9.46 -14.33
CA ALA A 154 -2.57 -10.29 -14.20
C ALA A 154 -3.83 -9.56 -14.70
N GLN A 155 -3.99 -8.28 -14.39
CA GLN A 155 -5.12 -7.44 -14.84
C GLN A 155 -5.11 -7.24 -16.37
N ILE A 156 -3.93 -6.99 -16.96
CA ILE A 156 -3.78 -6.86 -18.41
C ILE A 156 -4.04 -8.20 -19.10
N TRP A 157 -3.44 -9.28 -18.59
CA TRP A 157 -3.64 -10.62 -19.13
C TRP A 157 -5.11 -11.04 -19.05
N SER A 158 -5.79 -10.78 -17.94
CA SER A 158 -7.20 -11.13 -17.79
C SER A 158 -8.08 -10.39 -18.79
N GLN A 159 -7.76 -9.13 -19.13
CA GLN A 159 -8.46 -8.37 -20.16
C GLN A 159 -8.33 -9.01 -21.55
N ILE A 160 -7.18 -9.62 -21.85
CA ILE A 160 -6.93 -10.34 -23.10
C ILE A 160 -7.64 -11.70 -23.10
N ALA A 161 -7.52 -12.46 -22.02
CA ALA A 161 -8.07 -13.82 -21.91
C ALA A 161 -9.60 -13.85 -21.86
N TYR A 162 -10.23 -12.87 -21.20
CA TYR A 162 -11.67 -12.85 -20.93
C TYR A 162 -12.35 -11.60 -21.50
N THR A 163 -12.01 -11.22 -22.73
CA THR A 163 -12.44 -9.93 -23.35
C THR A 163 -13.96 -9.71 -23.34
N LYS A 164 -14.76 -10.79 -23.35
CA LYS A 164 -16.23 -10.75 -23.36
C LYS A 164 -16.85 -10.66 -21.97
N ASP A 165 -16.09 -11.02 -20.95
CA ASP A 165 -16.56 -11.20 -19.58
C ASP A 165 -16.19 -10.01 -18.67
N TRP A 166 -15.37 -9.09 -19.16
CA TRP A 166 -15.06 -7.83 -18.47
C TRP A 166 -16.01 -6.71 -18.89
N SER A 167 -16.45 -5.95 -17.90
CA SER A 167 -17.15 -4.70 -18.12
C SER A 167 -16.15 -3.57 -18.41
N GLY A 168 -16.59 -2.52 -19.10
CA GLY A 168 -15.75 -1.33 -19.34
C GLY A 168 -15.25 -0.63 -18.06
N LYS A 169 -15.83 -0.94 -16.88
CA LYS A 169 -15.35 -0.41 -15.60
C LYS A 169 -14.07 -1.10 -15.11
N HIS A 170 -13.68 -2.24 -15.68
CA HIS A 170 -12.42 -2.91 -15.35
C HIS A 170 -11.19 -2.01 -15.59
N TRP A 171 -11.26 -1.11 -16.56
CA TRP A 171 -10.23 -0.09 -16.82
C TRP A 171 -9.94 0.82 -15.62
N ILE A 172 -10.91 1.00 -14.70
CA ILE A 172 -10.69 1.75 -13.45
C ILE A 172 -9.68 0.99 -12.57
N GLY A 173 -9.84 -0.33 -12.45
CA GLY A 173 -8.91 -1.20 -11.73
C GLY A 173 -7.52 -1.18 -12.35
N ILE A 174 -7.45 -1.36 -13.68
CA ILE A 174 -6.18 -1.28 -14.43
C ILE A 174 -5.50 0.08 -14.20
N SER A 175 -6.23 1.18 -14.28
CA SER A 175 -5.68 2.53 -14.09
C SER A 175 -5.13 2.74 -12.67
N LEU A 176 -5.86 2.27 -11.66
CA LEU A 176 -5.45 2.34 -10.26
C LEU A 176 -4.16 1.54 -10.04
N PHE A 177 -4.12 0.27 -10.45
CA PHE A 177 -2.94 -0.57 -10.30
C PHE A 177 -1.77 -0.10 -11.17
N SER A 178 -2.02 0.51 -12.33
CA SER A 178 -0.97 1.14 -13.15
C SER A 178 -0.34 2.32 -12.41
N THR A 179 -1.16 3.20 -11.85
CA THR A 179 -0.68 4.36 -11.07
C THR A 179 0.15 3.90 -9.88
N TRP A 180 -0.36 2.91 -9.14
CA TRP A 180 0.35 2.36 -7.99
C TRP A 180 1.68 1.68 -8.39
N THR A 181 1.69 0.94 -9.50
CA THR A 181 2.92 0.34 -10.05
C THR A 181 3.95 1.40 -10.42
N VAL A 182 3.53 2.49 -11.07
CA VAL A 182 4.42 3.61 -11.42
C VAL A 182 5.03 4.22 -10.15
N ILE A 183 4.23 4.47 -9.12
CA ILE A 183 4.71 5.00 -7.84
C ILE A 183 5.74 4.04 -7.21
N ALA A 184 5.45 2.74 -7.16
CA ALA A 184 6.34 1.74 -6.58
C ALA A 184 7.67 1.61 -7.35
N VAL A 185 7.63 1.63 -8.68
CA VAL A 185 8.82 1.60 -9.54
C VAL A 185 9.62 2.89 -9.41
N MET A 186 8.97 4.06 -9.43
CA MET A 186 9.63 5.34 -9.21
C MET A 186 10.32 5.40 -7.85
N TYR A 187 9.67 4.91 -6.80
CA TYR A 187 10.26 4.81 -5.47
C TYR A 187 11.48 3.89 -5.45
N ARG A 188 11.43 2.74 -6.11
CA ARG A 188 12.59 1.83 -6.23
C ARG A 188 13.75 2.46 -7.01
N LEU A 189 13.46 3.16 -8.11
CA LEU A 189 14.45 3.87 -8.91
C LEU A 189 15.09 5.00 -8.10
N TYR A 190 14.29 5.75 -7.34
CA TYR A 190 14.76 6.76 -6.41
C TYR A 190 15.69 6.17 -5.34
N LEU A 191 15.30 5.06 -4.69
CA LEU A 191 16.18 4.38 -3.74
C LEU A 191 17.48 3.90 -4.40
N TRP A 192 17.40 3.40 -5.64
CA TRP A 192 18.59 2.97 -6.39
C TRP A 192 19.58 4.10 -6.65
N THR A 193 19.09 5.25 -7.12
CA THR A 193 19.93 6.42 -7.40
C THR A 193 20.48 7.02 -6.11
N PHE A 194 19.66 7.07 -5.06
CA PHE A 194 20.08 7.55 -3.74
C PHE A 194 21.15 6.68 -3.11
N MET A 195 20.99 5.34 -3.12
CA MET A 195 21.98 4.39 -2.59
C MET A 195 23.33 4.45 -3.33
N LYS A 196 23.37 4.93 -4.57
CA LYS A 196 24.61 5.15 -5.32
C LYS A 196 25.28 6.49 -5.02
N SER A 197 24.60 7.40 -4.32
CA SER A 197 25.17 8.72 -4.03
C SER A 197 26.32 8.63 -3.02
N PRO A 198 27.36 9.49 -3.12
CA PRO A 198 28.45 9.54 -2.14
C PRO A 198 27.95 9.87 -0.73
N LEU A 199 26.88 10.67 -0.64
CA LEU A 199 26.18 11.01 0.60
C LEU A 199 25.67 9.76 1.33
N TYR A 200 25.08 8.82 0.60
CA TYR A 200 24.59 7.56 1.15
C TYR A 200 25.73 6.68 1.69
N GLN A 201 26.83 6.55 0.93
CA GLN A 201 27.94 5.69 1.34
C GLN A 201 28.60 6.16 2.64
N THR A 202 28.64 7.48 2.85
CA THR A 202 29.13 8.07 4.11
C THR A 202 28.16 7.78 5.26
N GLN A 203 26.85 7.97 5.06
CA GLN A 203 25.85 7.70 6.09
C GLN A 203 25.78 6.22 6.49
N ASP A 204 25.85 5.29 5.53
CA ASP A 204 25.83 3.84 5.78
C ASP A 204 27.15 3.34 6.41
N ARG A 205 28.25 4.07 6.25
CA ARG A 205 29.49 3.85 7.00
C ARG A 205 29.32 4.32 8.44
N ASP A 206 28.85 5.55 8.65
CA ASP A 206 28.63 6.12 9.97
C ASP A 206 27.67 5.26 10.81
N LEU A 207 26.57 4.77 10.22
CA LEU A 207 25.61 3.87 10.89
C LEU A 207 26.21 2.52 11.29
N ARG A 208 27.16 1.99 10.51
CA ARG A 208 27.86 0.74 10.82
C ARG A 208 28.96 0.92 11.86
N GLU A 209 29.51 2.12 11.96
CA GLU A 209 30.56 2.48 12.92
C GLU A 209 30.02 2.95 14.28
N VAL A 210 28.70 3.24 14.41
CA VAL A 210 28.07 3.44 15.73
C VAL A 210 28.28 2.16 16.55
N PRO A 211 29.01 2.23 17.69
CA PRO A 211 29.20 1.06 18.53
C PRO A 211 27.81 0.62 19.02
N LYS A 212 27.40 -0.61 18.71
CA LYS A 212 26.28 -1.24 19.42
C LYS A 212 26.65 -1.22 20.89
N LYS A 213 26.00 -0.37 21.67
CA LYS A 213 26.22 -0.30 23.10
C LYS A 213 25.86 -1.69 23.65
N PRO A 214 26.70 -2.30 24.51
CA PRO A 214 26.41 -3.61 25.08
C PRO A 214 25.09 -3.68 25.88
N SER A 215 24.45 -2.53 26.15
CA SER A 215 23.18 -2.40 26.86
C SER A 215 21.93 -2.74 26.04
N ASP A 216 22.04 -2.86 24.72
CA ASP A 216 20.84 -2.96 23.85
C ASP A 216 20.56 -4.41 23.39
N VAL A 217 21.36 -5.38 23.86
CA VAL A 217 21.08 -6.81 23.73
C VAL A 217 20.69 -7.30 25.13
N PRO A 218 19.42 -7.60 25.41
CA PRO A 218 19.05 -8.17 26.70
C PRO A 218 19.87 -9.43 26.94
N SER A 219 20.49 -9.52 28.10
CA SER A 219 21.29 -10.68 28.45
C SER A 219 20.38 -11.93 28.45
N LEU A 220 20.93 -13.11 28.14
CA LEU A 220 20.16 -14.37 28.22
C LEU A 220 19.51 -14.57 29.60
N GLU A 221 20.06 -13.97 30.65
CA GLU A 221 19.48 -13.94 32.01
C GLU A 221 18.23 -13.06 32.11
N GLU A 222 18.21 -11.88 31.48
CA GLU A 222 17.02 -11.01 31.44
C GLU A 222 15.86 -11.62 30.64
N VAL A 223 16.18 -12.30 29.53
CA VAL A 223 15.18 -13.01 28.73
C VAL A 223 14.62 -14.22 29.48
N SER A 224 15.43 -14.93 30.27
CA SER A 224 14.98 -16.05 31.11
C SER A 224 14.06 -15.59 32.25
N GLN A 225 14.40 -14.49 32.92
CA GLN A 225 13.58 -13.94 34.01
C GLN A 225 12.22 -13.42 33.53
N GLN A 226 12.13 -12.99 32.27
CA GLN A 226 10.87 -12.49 31.68
C GLN A 226 9.94 -13.62 31.22
N ILE A 227 10.46 -14.83 30.97
CA ILE A 227 9.65 -16.01 30.61
C ILE A 227 9.12 -16.71 31.87
N ASP A 228 9.92 -16.79 32.94
CA ASP A 228 9.54 -17.47 34.19
C ASP A 228 8.62 -16.63 35.10
N GLY A 229 8.35 -15.38 34.74
CA GLY A 229 7.51 -14.42 35.50
C GLY A 229 6.07 -14.23 35.00
N THR A 230 5.63 -15.01 34.01
CA THR A 230 4.24 -15.03 33.47
C THR A 230 3.61 -16.40 33.62
#